data_AF-A0A838QF24-F1
#
_entry.id   AF-A0A838QF24-F1
#
_cell.length_a   1.000
_cell.length_b   1.000
_cell.length_c   1.000
_cell.angle_alpha   90.00
_cell.angle_beta   90.00
_cell.angle_gamma   90.00
#
_symmetry.space_group_name_H-M   'P 1'
#
loop_
_entity.id
_entity.type
_entity.pdbx_description
1 polymer ?
#
loop_
_entity_poly.entity_id
_entity_poly.type
_entity_poly.pdbx_seq_one_letter_code
_entity_poly.pdbx_strand_id
1 'polypeptide(L)'
;YRITGKGDAKEVYNRTLAENAARAHADHFLQSRRRQVDQLVRQTVDPIVLMPFDAELFGHWWYEGPVFLEQFIRKCAEEETIELTTPGAYLARHATQEIIAPAASSWGENGYWSVWLDESNAWIYPHLHSAARRMTQIARVNGGDPSPLAERTLQQLARELLLAQSSDWAFLIKTGTAKHYAAKRATDHIARFNKLYEQLKAKAIDAEFLGDCETRDNLFPDLQWHYYL
;
A
#
# COMPACT_ATOMS: atom_id res chain seq x y z
N TYR A 1 1.31 -27.05 -11.72
CA TYR A 1 0.06 -27.84 -11.82
C TYR A 1 -1.14 -26.90 -11.96
N ARG A 2 -2.29 -27.35 -12.45
CA ARG A 2 -3.50 -26.52 -12.62
C ARG A 2 -4.50 -26.70 -11.48
N ILE A 3 -5.36 -25.70 -11.27
CA ILE A 3 -6.60 -25.88 -10.49
C ILE A 3 -7.48 -26.88 -11.27
N THR A 4 -7.66 -28.08 -10.71
CA THR A 4 -8.32 -29.21 -11.38
C THR A 4 -9.77 -29.38 -10.93
N GLY A 5 -10.10 -28.94 -9.71
CA GLY A 5 -11.42 -29.04 -9.10
C GLY A 5 -11.33 -28.86 -7.59
N LYS A 6 -12.39 -29.23 -6.86
CA LYS A 6 -12.39 -29.28 -5.39
C LYS A 6 -11.61 -30.54 -4.95
N GLY A 7 -10.38 -30.36 -4.46
CA GLY A 7 -9.53 -31.45 -3.95
C GLY A 7 -8.03 -31.22 -4.19
N ASP A 8 -7.23 -32.14 -3.66
CA ASP A 8 -5.76 -32.07 -3.67
C ASP A 8 -5.12 -32.69 -4.92
N ALA A 9 -5.86 -33.52 -5.67
CA ALA A 9 -5.39 -34.06 -6.93
C ALA A 9 -5.22 -32.93 -7.95
N LYS A 10 -3.97 -32.67 -8.36
CA LYS A 10 -3.64 -31.64 -9.36
C LYS A 10 -3.12 -32.28 -10.63
N GLU A 11 -3.67 -31.85 -11.76
CA GLU A 11 -3.15 -32.19 -13.08
C GLU A 11 -2.05 -31.22 -13.53
N VAL A 12 -1.27 -31.65 -14.53
CA VAL A 12 -0.23 -30.83 -15.14
C VAL A 12 -0.84 -29.57 -15.77
N TYR A 13 -0.12 -28.46 -15.66
CA TYR A 13 -0.56 -27.19 -16.23
C TYR A 13 -0.54 -27.25 -17.77
N ASN A 14 -1.60 -26.74 -18.40
CA ASN A 14 -1.68 -26.61 -19.85
C ASN A 14 -1.88 -25.12 -20.20
N ARG A 15 -0.82 -24.51 -20.73
CA ARG A 15 -0.77 -23.08 -21.04
C ARG A 15 -1.83 -22.66 -22.06
N THR A 16 -2.02 -23.43 -23.12
CA THR A 16 -2.98 -23.09 -24.18
C THR A 16 -4.40 -23.05 -23.65
N LEU A 17 -4.79 -24.03 -22.81
CA LEU A 17 -6.11 -24.03 -22.17
C LEU A 17 -6.28 -22.83 -21.22
N ALA A 18 -5.24 -22.50 -20.46
CA ALA A 18 -5.28 -21.40 -19.51
C ALA A 18 -5.40 -20.03 -20.19
N GLU A 19 -4.62 -19.79 -21.26
CA GLU A 19 -4.70 -18.56 -22.05
C GLU A 19 -6.06 -18.42 -22.76
N ASN A 20 -6.63 -19.52 -23.26
CA ASN A 20 -7.98 -19.51 -23.84
C ASN A 20 -9.04 -19.16 -22.80
N ALA A 21 -8.92 -19.70 -21.58
CA ALA A 21 -9.81 -19.36 -20.48
C ALA A 21 -9.68 -17.87 -20.08
N ALA A 22 -8.45 -17.34 -19.99
CA ALA A 22 -8.21 -15.93 -19.69
C ALA A 22 -8.84 -15.00 -20.75
N ARG A 23 -8.73 -15.34 -22.04
CA ARG A 23 -9.41 -14.63 -23.13
C ARG A 23 -10.93 -14.64 -22.99
N ALA A 24 -11.50 -15.83 -22.74
CA ALA A 24 -12.95 -15.96 -22.52
C ALA A 24 -13.43 -15.18 -21.28
N HIS A 25 -12.62 -15.14 -20.22
CA HIS A 25 -12.91 -14.32 -19.04
C HIS A 25 -12.86 -12.82 -19.35
N ALA A 26 -11.90 -12.36 -20.17
CA ALA A 26 -11.84 -10.97 -20.61
C ALA A 26 -13.08 -10.57 -21.42
N ASP A 27 -13.54 -11.44 -22.33
CA ASP A 27 -14.79 -11.25 -23.07
C ASP A 27 -16.00 -11.15 -22.13
N HIS A 28 -16.12 -12.10 -21.20
CA HIS A 28 -17.22 -12.10 -20.24
C HIS A 28 -17.21 -10.85 -19.36
N PHE A 29 -16.03 -10.42 -18.90
CA PHE A 29 -15.87 -9.25 -18.06
C PHE A 29 -16.26 -7.97 -18.81
N LEU A 30 -15.82 -7.81 -20.06
CA LEU A 30 -16.21 -6.68 -20.91
C LEU A 30 -17.71 -6.61 -21.12
N GLN A 31 -18.35 -7.74 -21.48
CA GLN A 31 -19.81 -7.78 -21.62
C GLN A 31 -20.53 -7.43 -20.31
N SER A 32 -19.99 -7.84 -19.17
CA SER A 32 -20.53 -7.48 -17.86
C SER A 32 -20.41 -5.98 -17.58
N ARG A 33 -19.30 -5.34 -18.00
CA ARG A 33 -19.11 -3.89 -17.87
C ARG A 33 -20.04 -3.12 -18.80
N ARG A 34 -20.22 -3.57 -20.04
CA ARG A 34 -21.20 -2.98 -20.99
C ARG A 34 -22.59 -2.96 -20.39
N ARG A 35 -23.08 -4.11 -19.92
CA ARG A 35 -24.39 -4.19 -19.25
C ARG A 35 -24.51 -3.27 -18.04
N GLN A 36 -23.43 -3.11 -17.26
CA GLN A 36 -23.42 -2.19 -16.11
C GLN A 36 -23.50 -0.73 -16.55
N VAL A 37 -22.71 -0.33 -17.56
CA VAL A 37 -22.73 1.03 -18.11
C VAL A 37 -24.09 1.33 -18.76
N ASP A 38 -24.66 0.41 -19.54
CA ASP A 38 -25.98 0.57 -20.17
C ASP A 38 -27.11 0.84 -19.15
N GLN A 39 -26.99 0.26 -17.95
CA GLN A 39 -27.92 0.51 -16.84
C GLN A 39 -27.74 1.90 -16.21
N LEU A 40 -26.52 2.45 -16.28
CA LEU A 40 -26.15 3.74 -15.69
C LEU A 40 -26.33 4.92 -16.65
N VAL A 41 -26.28 4.72 -17.97
CA VAL A 41 -26.44 5.76 -19.03
C VAL A 41 -27.78 6.50 -18.95
N ARG A 42 -28.75 6.00 -18.16
CA ARG A 42 -29.98 6.74 -17.84
C ARG A 42 -29.77 7.97 -16.92
N GLN A 43 -28.54 8.21 -16.48
CA GLN A 43 -28.15 9.36 -15.67
C GLN A 43 -27.72 10.56 -16.54
N THR A 44 -27.67 11.75 -15.96
CA THR A 44 -27.30 13.01 -16.64
C THR A 44 -25.79 13.21 -16.80
N VAL A 45 -24.97 12.29 -16.29
CA VAL A 45 -23.50 12.36 -16.30
C VAL A 45 -22.95 11.04 -16.85
N ASP A 46 -21.86 11.12 -17.60
CA ASP A 46 -21.16 9.94 -18.12
C ASP A 46 -20.69 9.06 -16.94
N PRO A 47 -21.19 7.81 -16.82
CA PRO A 47 -20.87 6.98 -15.68
C PRO A 47 -19.43 6.49 -15.73
N ILE A 48 -18.76 6.45 -14.57
CA ILE A 48 -17.45 5.84 -14.38
C ILE A 48 -17.56 4.61 -13.48
N VAL A 49 -16.90 3.51 -13.86
CA VAL A 49 -16.81 2.29 -13.05
C VAL A 49 -15.38 2.11 -12.57
N LEU A 50 -15.14 2.28 -11.26
CA LEU A 50 -13.84 2.07 -10.64
C LEU A 50 -13.71 0.62 -10.13
N MET A 51 -12.61 -0.03 -10.48
CA MET A 51 -12.34 -1.43 -10.11
C MET A 51 -10.91 -1.57 -9.57
N PRO A 52 -10.69 -1.25 -8.29
CA PRO A 52 -9.39 -1.40 -7.67
C PRO A 52 -9.09 -2.88 -7.38
N PHE A 53 -7.84 -3.28 -7.62
CA PHE A 53 -7.32 -4.61 -7.33
C PHE A 53 -5.88 -4.49 -6.83
N ASP A 54 -5.46 -5.42 -5.97
CA ASP A 54 -4.03 -5.56 -5.65
C ASP A 54 -3.26 -5.99 -6.90
N ALA A 55 -2.14 -5.33 -7.17
CA ALA A 55 -1.37 -5.57 -8.40
C ALA A 55 -0.86 -7.02 -8.48
N GLU A 56 -0.49 -7.61 -7.34
CA GLU A 56 -0.05 -9.01 -7.26
C GLU A 56 -1.16 -10.04 -7.60
N LEU A 57 -2.42 -9.62 -7.65
CA LEU A 57 -3.48 -10.48 -8.18
C LEU A 57 -3.12 -10.94 -9.61
N PHE A 58 -2.58 -10.05 -10.44
CA PHE A 58 -2.32 -10.32 -11.85
C PHE A 58 -0.88 -10.77 -12.08
N GLY A 59 -0.67 -12.09 -12.10
CA GLY A 59 0.59 -12.75 -12.46
C GLY A 59 1.24 -13.49 -11.30
N HIS A 60 0.98 -13.08 -10.06
CA HIS A 60 1.43 -13.81 -8.87
C HIS A 60 0.33 -14.75 -8.35
N TRP A 61 -0.81 -14.22 -7.89
CA TRP A 61 -1.91 -15.05 -7.39
C TRP A 61 -2.75 -15.69 -8.49
N TRP A 62 -3.06 -14.91 -9.53
CA TRP A 62 -3.67 -15.41 -10.76
C TRP A 62 -2.66 -15.30 -11.91
N TYR A 63 -2.03 -16.42 -12.23
CA TYR A 63 -0.93 -16.49 -13.18
C TYR A 63 -1.27 -15.92 -14.56
N GLU A 64 -2.45 -16.20 -15.08
CA GLU A 64 -2.91 -15.69 -16.39
C GLU A 64 -3.50 -14.28 -16.32
N GLY A 65 -3.48 -13.63 -15.15
CA GLY A 65 -3.99 -12.27 -14.95
C GLY A 65 -3.44 -11.23 -15.93
N PRO A 66 -2.15 -11.20 -16.27
CA PRO A 66 -1.61 -10.28 -17.27
C PRO A 66 -2.19 -10.52 -18.68
N VAL A 67 -2.40 -11.79 -19.05
CA VAL A 67 -3.04 -12.14 -20.33
C VAL A 67 -4.49 -11.66 -20.34
N PHE A 68 -5.22 -11.86 -19.23
CA PHE A 68 -6.56 -11.31 -19.09
C PHE A 68 -6.59 -9.78 -19.23
N LEU A 69 -5.71 -9.05 -18.54
CA LEU A 69 -5.65 -7.58 -18.61
C LEU A 69 -5.33 -7.10 -20.02
N GLU A 70 -4.34 -7.70 -20.69
CA GLU A 70 -4.01 -7.35 -22.07
C GLU A 70 -5.23 -7.51 -22.98
N GLN A 71 -5.90 -8.67 -22.91
CA GLN A 71 -7.04 -8.98 -23.77
C GLN A 71 -8.23 -8.06 -23.48
N PHE A 72 -8.50 -7.78 -22.21
CA PHE A 72 -9.54 -6.83 -21.81
C PHE A 72 -9.25 -5.42 -22.35
N ILE A 73 -8.02 -4.91 -22.18
CA ILE A 73 -7.64 -3.57 -22.65
C ILE A 73 -7.72 -3.47 -24.17
N ARG A 74 -7.20 -4.46 -24.91
CA ARG A 74 -7.27 -4.47 -26.39
C ARG A 74 -8.71 -4.45 -26.87
N LYS A 75 -9.57 -5.29 -26.28
CA LYS A 75 -10.99 -5.33 -26.64
C LYS A 75 -11.69 -4.02 -26.32
N CYS A 76 -11.44 -3.41 -25.16
CA CYS A 76 -11.95 -2.07 -24.83
C CYS A 76 -11.53 -1.01 -25.87
N ALA A 77 -10.34 -1.11 -26.46
CA ALA A 77 -9.90 -0.17 -27.49
C ALA A 77 -10.64 -0.33 -28.84
N GLU A 78 -11.29 -1.48 -29.06
CA GLU A 78 -12.14 -1.76 -30.22
C GLU A 78 -13.62 -1.42 -29.95
N GLU A 79 -13.96 -0.98 -28.73
CA GLU A 79 -15.31 -0.63 -28.33
C GLU A 79 -15.68 0.82 -28.68
N GLU A 80 -16.94 1.02 -29.06
CA GLU A 80 -17.53 2.35 -29.19
C GLU A 80 -18.24 2.81 -27.92
N THR A 81 -18.68 1.87 -27.07
CA THR A 81 -19.58 2.14 -25.93
C THR A 81 -18.89 2.30 -24.58
N ILE A 82 -17.66 1.77 -24.43
CA ILE A 82 -16.86 1.88 -23.21
C ILE A 82 -15.49 2.42 -23.56
N GLU A 83 -15.05 3.40 -22.80
CA GLU A 83 -13.69 3.95 -22.88
C GLU A 83 -12.93 3.64 -21.59
N LEU A 84 -11.68 3.19 -21.70
CA LEU A 84 -10.76 3.16 -20.57
C LEU A 84 -10.14 4.55 -20.38
N THR A 85 -10.15 5.05 -19.15
CA THR A 85 -9.58 6.35 -18.83
C THR A 85 -8.84 6.33 -17.49
N THR A 86 -8.14 7.41 -17.18
CA THR A 86 -7.53 7.63 -15.87
C THR A 86 -8.41 8.54 -15.02
N PRO A 87 -8.34 8.46 -13.69
CA PRO A 87 -9.12 9.36 -12.82
C PRO A 87 -8.86 10.84 -13.13
N GLY A 88 -7.61 11.22 -13.42
CA GLY A 88 -7.26 12.60 -13.78
C GLY A 88 -7.88 13.05 -15.10
N ALA A 89 -7.85 12.21 -16.14
CA ALA A 89 -8.45 12.52 -17.44
C ALA A 89 -9.98 12.60 -17.37
N TYR A 90 -10.62 11.76 -16.56
CA TYR A 90 -12.06 11.86 -16.30
C TYR A 90 -12.41 13.18 -15.59
N LEU A 91 -11.73 13.50 -14.48
CA LEU A 91 -11.99 14.74 -13.73
C LEU A 91 -11.76 16.00 -14.57
N ALA A 92 -10.80 16.00 -15.49
CA ALA A 92 -10.59 17.12 -16.42
C ALA A 92 -11.74 17.32 -17.41
N ARG A 93 -12.46 16.25 -17.79
CA ARG A 93 -13.65 16.29 -18.66
C ARG A 93 -14.94 16.62 -17.90
N HIS A 94 -14.98 16.33 -16.61
CA HIS A 94 -16.15 16.52 -15.75
C HIS A 94 -15.84 17.50 -14.61
N ALA A 95 -15.88 18.80 -14.91
CA ALA A 95 -15.47 19.84 -13.96
C ALA A 95 -16.42 20.03 -12.76
N THR A 96 -17.65 19.52 -12.83
CA THR A 96 -18.63 19.62 -11.74
C THR A 96 -18.81 18.25 -11.09
N GLN A 97 -18.56 18.20 -9.78
CA GLN A 97 -18.68 17.00 -8.96
C GLN A 97 -19.58 17.29 -7.76
N GLU A 98 -20.30 16.27 -7.30
CA GLU A 98 -21.02 16.36 -6.03
C GLU A 98 -20.02 16.42 -4.86
N ILE A 99 -20.30 17.30 -3.89
CA ILE A 99 -19.51 17.38 -2.66
C ILE A 99 -20.16 16.44 -1.64
N ILE A 100 -19.41 15.43 -1.24
CA ILE A 100 -19.82 14.49 -0.19
C ILE A 100 -18.82 14.51 0.97
N ALA A 101 -19.28 14.16 2.16
CA ALA A 101 -18.43 13.89 3.32
C ALA A 101 -18.41 12.37 3.57
N PRO A 102 -17.35 11.64 3.15
CA PRO A 102 -17.28 10.21 3.36
C PRO A 102 -17.27 9.85 4.85
N ALA A 103 -17.98 8.77 5.21
CA ALA A 103 -17.87 8.19 6.54
C ALA A 103 -16.51 7.50 6.71
N ALA A 104 -16.02 7.44 7.95
CA ALA A 104 -14.81 6.71 8.29
C ALA A 104 -14.95 5.23 7.89
N SER A 105 -14.12 4.80 6.96
CA SER A 105 -14.19 3.46 6.35
C SER A 105 -12.83 3.04 5.82
N SER A 106 -12.71 1.75 5.50
CA SER A 106 -11.61 1.20 4.71
C SER A 106 -12.17 0.21 3.69
N TRP A 107 -11.35 -0.27 2.76
CA TRP A 107 -11.68 -1.40 1.89
C TRP A 107 -11.29 -2.78 2.48
N GLY A 108 -10.90 -2.82 3.76
CA GLY A 108 -10.57 -4.03 4.48
C GLY A 108 -11.79 -4.80 4.98
N GLU A 109 -11.56 -5.75 5.88
CA GLU A 109 -12.62 -6.57 6.48
C GLU A 109 -13.73 -5.69 7.10
N ASN A 110 -14.98 -6.01 6.76
CA ASN A 110 -16.19 -5.31 7.20
C ASN A 110 -16.24 -3.79 6.87
N GLY A 111 -15.33 -3.27 6.05
CA GLY A 111 -15.33 -1.85 5.64
C GLY A 111 -14.83 -0.88 6.71
N TYR A 112 -14.21 -1.38 7.79
CA TYR A 112 -13.74 -0.58 8.92
C TYR A 112 -12.26 -0.83 9.24
N TRP A 113 -11.87 -0.60 10.49
CA TRP A 113 -10.48 -0.49 10.91
C TRP A 113 -10.03 -1.72 11.70
N SER A 114 -10.91 -2.72 11.90
CA SER A 114 -10.68 -3.91 12.74
C SER A 114 -9.50 -4.76 12.30
N VAL A 115 -9.01 -4.59 11.07
CA VAL A 115 -7.79 -5.26 10.63
C VAL A 115 -6.55 -4.65 11.29
N TRP A 116 -6.54 -3.33 11.48
CA TRP A 116 -5.42 -2.59 12.04
C TRP A 116 -5.63 -2.21 13.52
N LEU A 117 -6.87 -2.04 13.98
CA LEU A 117 -7.22 -1.71 15.36
C LEU A 117 -7.85 -2.93 16.04
N ASP A 118 -7.01 -3.90 16.39
CA ASP A 118 -7.39 -5.17 17.00
C ASP A 118 -6.57 -5.44 18.26
N GLU A 119 -7.08 -6.26 19.17
CA GLU A 119 -6.34 -6.65 20.38
C GLU A 119 -4.97 -7.25 20.06
N SER A 120 -4.84 -7.99 18.96
CA SER A 120 -3.59 -8.64 18.57
C SER A 120 -2.46 -7.68 18.15
N ASN A 121 -2.79 -6.47 17.70
CA ASN A 121 -1.84 -5.47 17.21
C ASN A 121 -1.90 -4.14 17.99
N ALA A 122 -2.82 -4.00 18.95
CA ALA A 122 -3.00 -2.82 19.78
C ALA A 122 -1.72 -2.34 20.49
N TRP A 123 -0.83 -3.28 20.85
CA TRP A 123 0.44 -2.99 21.51
C TRP A 123 1.37 -2.07 20.70
N ILE A 124 1.23 -2.02 19.38
CA ILE A 124 2.10 -1.22 18.50
C ILE A 124 1.86 0.28 18.70
N TYR A 125 0.59 0.69 18.85
CA TYR A 125 0.17 2.09 18.77
C TYR A 125 0.74 3.01 19.85
N PRO A 126 0.79 2.63 21.14
CA PRO A 126 1.43 3.46 22.17
C PRO A 126 2.89 3.81 21.81
N HIS A 127 3.63 2.87 21.24
CA HIS A 127 5.01 3.10 20.82
C HIS A 127 5.10 4.01 19.59
N LEU A 128 4.24 3.82 18.58
CA LEU A 128 4.21 4.70 17.40
C LEU A 128 3.82 6.13 17.77
N HIS A 129 2.82 6.33 18.63
CA HIS A 129 2.43 7.66 19.10
C HIS A 129 3.54 8.33 19.90
N SER A 130 4.26 7.56 20.74
CA SER A 130 5.42 8.08 21.46
C SER A 130 6.55 8.48 20.51
N ALA A 131 6.88 7.64 19.52
CA ALA A 131 7.93 7.90 18.55
C ALA A 131 7.61 9.13 17.68
N ALA A 132 6.37 9.25 17.19
CA ALA A 132 5.94 10.41 16.40
C ALA A 132 6.07 11.73 17.18
N ARG A 133 5.63 11.77 18.45
CA ARG A 133 5.81 12.96 19.30
C ARG A 133 7.29 13.29 19.53
N ARG A 134 8.11 12.28 19.78
CA ARG A 134 9.56 12.43 19.97
C ARG A 134 10.25 12.94 18.72
N MET A 135 9.82 12.50 17.54
CA MET A 135 10.35 12.95 16.25
C MET A 135 10.14 14.45 16.06
N THR A 136 8.90 14.94 16.26
CA THR A 136 8.61 16.38 16.21
C THR A 136 9.40 17.16 17.25
N GLN A 137 9.51 16.65 18.48
CA GLN A 137 10.26 17.31 19.54
C GLN A 137 11.75 17.45 19.18
N ILE A 138 12.39 16.37 18.75
CA ILE A 138 13.84 16.37 18.49
C ILE A 138 14.18 17.16 17.21
N ALA A 139 13.30 17.14 16.20
CA ALA A 139 13.41 17.97 15.01
C ALA A 139 13.39 19.47 15.38
N ARG A 140 12.45 19.91 16.22
CA ARG A 140 12.38 21.31 16.67
C ARG A 140 13.61 21.75 17.46
N VAL A 141 14.10 20.89 18.34
CA VAL A 141 15.29 21.19 19.18
C VAL A 141 16.55 21.33 18.32
N ASN A 142 16.69 20.53 17.26
CA ASN A 142 17.87 20.52 16.39
C ASN A 142 17.63 21.24 15.05
N GLY A 143 16.53 21.98 14.91
CA GLY A 143 16.08 22.67 13.70
C GLY A 143 17.10 23.61 13.07
N GLY A 144 18.05 24.11 13.87
CA GLY A 144 19.12 24.99 13.44
C GLY A 144 20.52 24.47 13.78
N ASP A 145 20.68 23.18 14.10
CA ASP A 145 21.99 22.58 14.32
C ASP A 145 22.68 22.35 12.96
N PRO A 146 23.82 23.02 12.66
CA PRO A 146 24.52 22.84 11.39
C PRO A 146 25.31 21.52 11.31
N SER A 147 25.27 20.69 12.36
CA SER A 147 26.01 19.42 12.43
C SER A 147 25.54 18.42 11.35
N PRO A 148 26.41 18.03 10.40
CA PRO A 148 26.07 17.03 9.39
C PRO A 148 25.69 15.67 10.00
N LEU A 149 26.23 15.36 11.18
CA LEU A 149 25.91 14.11 11.89
C LEU A 149 24.52 14.17 12.54
N ALA A 150 24.11 15.34 13.06
CA ALA A 150 22.77 15.54 13.57
C ALA A 150 21.73 15.49 12.45
N GLU A 151 22.00 16.17 11.32
CA GLU A 151 21.18 16.14 10.10
C GLU A 151 20.92 14.69 9.64
N ARG A 152 22.00 13.90 9.47
CA ARG A 152 21.90 12.48 9.10
C ARG A 152 21.10 11.65 10.11
N THR A 153 21.30 11.92 11.40
CA THR A 153 20.56 11.21 12.46
C THR A 153 19.07 11.55 12.42
N LEU A 154 18.69 12.80 12.15
CA LEU A 154 17.29 13.22 12.00
C LEU A 154 16.64 12.58 10.77
N GLN A 155 17.36 12.51 9.65
CA GLN A 155 16.90 11.78 8.47
C GLN A 155 16.67 10.30 8.79
N GLN A 156 17.62 9.64 9.46
CA GLN A 156 17.47 8.23 9.81
C GLN A 156 16.35 7.99 10.84
N LEU A 157 16.18 8.88 11.82
CA LEU A 157 15.04 8.84 12.75
C LEU A 157 13.70 8.91 12.01
N ALA A 158 13.58 9.81 11.03
CA ALA A 158 12.38 9.91 10.21
C ALA A 158 12.14 8.62 9.40
N ARG A 159 13.18 7.98 8.85
CA ARG A 159 13.06 6.68 8.16
C ARG A 159 12.60 5.57 9.09
N GLU A 160 13.22 5.42 10.27
CA GLU A 160 12.80 4.39 11.24
C GLU A 160 11.35 4.60 11.69
N LEU A 161 10.90 5.85 11.86
CA LEU A 161 9.51 6.14 12.18
C LEU A 161 8.57 5.74 11.03
N LEU A 162 8.87 6.13 9.79
CA LEU A 162 8.06 5.77 8.61
C LEU A 162 7.98 4.26 8.43
N LEU A 163 9.11 3.57 8.58
CA LEU A 163 9.19 2.10 8.50
C LEU A 163 8.38 1.45 9.62
N ALA A 164 8.45 1.96 10.86
CA ALA A 164 7.64 1.46 11.97
C ALA A 164 6.13 1.68 11.77
N GLN A 165 5.75 2.72 11.02
CA GLN A 165 4.35 3.10 10.75
C GLN A 165 3.70 2.37 9.57
N SER A 166 4.41 1.49 8.86
CA SER A 166 3.80 0.66 7.81
C SER A 166 2.61 -0.12 8.36
N SER A 167 1.46 -0.01 7.67
CA SER A 167 0.22 -0.67 8.06
C SER A 167 0.28 -2.20 7.85
N ASP A 168 1.24 -2.67 7.04
CA ASP A 168 1.51 -4.08 6.80
C ASP A 168 1.81 -4.84 8.08
N TRP A 169 2.46 -4.19 9.07
CA TRP A 169 2.79 -4.86 10.33
C TRP A 169 1.53 -5.30 11.08
N ALA A 170 0.57 -4.39 11.25
CA ALA A 170 -0.69 -4.70 11.91
C ALA A 170 -1.53 -5.69 11.09
N PHE A 171 -1.51 -5.56 9.76
CA PHE A 171 -2.19 -6.47 8.83
C PHE A 171 -1.66 -7.91 8.93
N LEU A 172 -0.34 -8.12 8.86
CA LEU A 172 0.30 -9.44 8.92
C LEU A 172 0.16 -10.09 10.30
N ILE A 173 0.08 -9.29 11.37
CA ILE A 173 -0.23 -9.78 12.72
C ILE A 173 -1.67 -10.28 12.79
N LYS A 174 -2.63 -9.50 12.27
CA LYS A 174 -4.07 -9.83 12.31
C LYS A 174 -4.42 -11.05 11.46
N THR A 175 -3.89 -11.11 10.24
CA THR A 175 -4.15 -12.20 9.29
C THR A 175 -3.37 -13.48 9.60
N GLY A 176 -2.31 -13.39 10.41
CA GLY A 176 -1.50 -14.52 10.83
C GLY A 176 -0.49 -15.00 9.77
N THR A 177 -0.46 -14.41 8.59
CA THR A 177 0.40 -14.83 7.47
C THR A 177 1.90 -14.77 7.80
N ALA A 178 2.32 -13.76 8.57
CA ALA A 178 3.72 -13.58 8.97
C ALA A 178 3.87 -12.88 10.34
N LYS A 179 3.03 -13.26 11.31
CA LYS A 179 2.89 -12.57 12.62
C LYS A 179 4.22 -12.31 13.34
N HIS A 180 5.08 -13.33 13.48
CA HIS A 180 6.36 -13.18 14.19
C HIS A 180 7.32 -12.25 13.47
N TYR A 181 7.35 -12.33 12.14
CA TYR A 181 8.16 -11.44 11.31
C TYR A 181 7.70 -9.98 11.46
N ALA A 182 6.40 -9.73 11.34
CA ALA A 182 5.82 -8.39 11.46
C ALA A 182 6.04 -7.77 12.85
N ALA A 183 5.80 -8.54 13.91
CA ALA A 183 6.05 -8.09 15.29
C ALA A 183 7.53 -7.75 15.51
N LYS A 184 8.44 -8.57 14.97
CA LYS A 184 9.88 -8.29 15.02
C LYS A 184 10.23 -7.02 14.26
N ARG A 185 9.72 -6.83 13.04
CA ARG A 185 9.99 -5.64 12.21
C ARG A 185 9.55 -4.36 12.90
N ALA A 186 8.32 -4.29 13.39
CA ALA A 186 7.83 -3.13 14.12
C ALA A 186 8.70 -2.83 15.35
N THR A 187 9.03 -3.86 16.15
CA THR A 187 9.86 -3.72 17.35
C THR A 187 11.28 -3.24 17.01
N ASP A 188 11.91 -3.80 15.98
CA ASP A 188 13.27 -3.45 15.56
C ASP A 188 13.34 -1.96 15.15
N HIS A 189 12.41 -1.48 14.32
CA HIS A 189 12.38 -0.08 13.89
C HIS A 189 12.15 0.87 15.08
N ILE A 190 11.22 0.53 15.98
CA ILE A 190 10.98 1.31 17.21
C ILE A 190 12.23 1.34 18.11
N ALA A 191 12.94 0.21 18.24
CA ALA A 191 14.15 0.12 19.04
C ALA A 191 15.28 0.98 18.46
N ARG A 192 15.48 0.93 17.14
CA ARG A 192 16.46 1.77 16.44
C ARG A 192 16.13 3.24 16.56
N PHE A 193 14.88 3.62 16.31
CA PHE A 193 14.39 4.98 16.52
C PHE A 193 14.73 5.47 17.93
N ASN A 194 14.37 4.70 18.97
CA ASN A 194 14.62 5.11 20.35
C ASN A 194 16.11 5.25 20.65
N LYS A 195 16.96 4.34 20.17
CA LYS A 195 18.41 4.42 20.37
C LYS A 195 19.00 5.68 19.71
N LEU A 196 18.66 5.95 18.46
CA LEU A 196 19.11 7.15 17.74
C LEU A 196 18.60 8.43 18.42
N TYR A 197 17.35 8.42 18.91
CA TYR A 197 16.75 9.55 19.61
C TYR A 197 17.51 9.88 20.89
N GLU A 198 17.80 8.89 21.74
CA GLU A 198 18.55 9.11 22.98
C GLU A 198 19.99 9.56 22.69
N GLN A 199 20.63 9.01 21.66
CA GLN A 199 21.97 9.42 21.23
C GLN A 199 22.02 10.88 20.75
N LEU A 200 21.07 11.29 19.91
CA LEU A 200 20.97 12.66 19.43
C LEU A 200 20.66 13.63 20.58
N LYS A 201 19.71 13.28 21.45
CA LYS A 201 19.35 14.07 22.63
C LYS A 201 20.52 14.25 23.59
N ALA A 202 21.33 13.21 23.78
CA ALA A 202 22.53 13.25 24.62
C ALA A 202 23.74 13.90 23.93
N LYS A 203 23.63 14.27 22.64
CA LYS A 203 24.74 14.74 21.81
C LYS A 203 25.92 13.75 21.79
N ALA A 204 25.62 12.46 21.87
CA ALA A 204 26.58 11.36 21.90
C ALA A 204 26.23 10.34 20.80
N ILE A 205 26.25 10.82 19.55
CA ILE A 205 25.89 10.03 18.38
C ILE A 205 26.97 8.99 18.09
N ASP A 206 26.57 7.73 18.03
CA ASP A 206 27.41 6.62 17.60
C ASP A 206 27.36 6.53 16.07
N ALA A 207 28.43 7.00 15.42
CA ALA A 207 28.50 7.07 13.97
C ALA A 207 28.51 5.69 13.30
N GLU A 208 29.02 4.65 13.98
CA GLU A 208 29.03 3.28 13.48
C GLU A 208 27.60 2.73 13.48
N PHE A 209 26.90 2.86 14.61
CA PHE A 209 25.50 2.44 14.70
C PHE A 209 24.57 3.20 13.74
N LEU A 210 24.78 4.51 13.56
CA LEU A 210 24.06 5.30 12.57
C LEU A 210 24.30 4.75 11.15
N GLY A 211 25.56 4.51 10.78
CA GLY A 211 25.93 3.96 9.46
C GLY A 211 25.33 2.57 9.20
N ASP A 212 25.27 1.72 10.22
CA ASP A 212 24.60 0.41 10.14
C ASP A 212 23.09 0.56 9.87
N CYS A 213 22.44 1.54 10.51
CA CYS A 213 21.03 1.83 10.27
C CYS A 213 20.82 2.38 8.85
N GLU A 214 21.62 3.34 8.42
CA GLU A 214 21.54 3.92 7.07
C GLU A 214 21.81 2.88 5.97
N THR A 215 22.67 1.89 6.22
CA THR A 215 22.95 0.82 5.25
C THR A 215 21.79 -0.16 5.14
N ARG A 216 21.19 -0.54 6.28
CA ARG A 216 20.10 -1.52 6.34
C ARG A 216 18.75 -0.92 5.93
N ASP A 217 18.45 0.27 6.42
CA ASP A 217 17.15 0.94 6.37
C ASP A 217 17.29 2.22 5.52
N ASN A 218 17.64 2.01 4.25
CA ASN A 218 18.13 3.04 3.31
C ASN A 218 17.04 3.64 2.38
N LEU A 219 15.76 3.38 2.65
CA LEU A 219 14.66 3.95 1.86
C LEU A 219 14.61 5.48 2.01
N PHE A 220 14.21 6.16 0.95
CA PHE A 220 14.10 7.63 0.91
C PHE A 220 15.45 8.32 1.20
N PRO A 221 16.42 8.24 0.26
CA PRO A 221 17.73 8.88 0.44
C PRO A 221 17.60 10.40 0.67
N ASP A 222 16.64 11.04 0.01
CA ASP A 222 16.41 12.49 0.07
C ASP A 222 15.32 12.91 1.07
N LEU A 223 15.03 12.06 2.06
CA LEU A 223 13.97 12.32 3.04
C LEU A 223 14.19 13.64 3.79
N GLN A 224 13.22 14.55 3.66
CA GLN A 224 13.25 15.84 4.34
C GLN A 224 12.63 15.71 5.73
N TRP A 225 13.44 15.63 6.78
CA TRP A 225 12.94 15.57 8.16
C TRP A 225 12.29 16.89 8.62
N HIS A 226 12.46 17.98 7.87
CA HIS A 226 11.82 19.28 8.13
C HIS A 226 10.28 19.23 8.11
N TYR A 227 9.66 18.21 7.50
CA TYR A 227 8.21 17.99 7.60
C TYR A 227 7.72 17.73 9.03
N TYR A 228 8.63 17.46 9.97
CA TYR A 228 8.30 17.23 11.38
C TYR A 228 8.46 18.48 12.26
N LEU A 229 8.76 19.66 11.70
CA LEU A 229 8.81 20.94 12.42
C LEU A 229 7.42 21.47 12.80
#